data_AF-A0A2V3ZTR8-F1
#
_entry.id   AF-A0A2V3ZTR8-F1
#
_cell.length_a   1.000
_cell.length_b   1.000
_cell.length_c   1.000
_cell.angle_alpha   90.00
_cell.angle_beta   90.00
_cell.angle_gamma   90.00
#
_symmetry.space_group_name_H-M   'P 1'
#
loop_
_entity.id
_entity.type
_entity.pdbx_description
1 polymer ?
#
loop_
_entity_poly.entity_id
_entity_poly.type
_entity_poly.pdbx_seq_one_letter_code
_entity_poly.pdbx_strand_id
1 'polypeptide(L)'
;MKMRKIFIIAMLLGILTACENVPVGYLITDNAEFDPDFMTIDLDLDLREPYIDEVPNPEYEMYIGWGFTHDQLVSWGIMPTIEKEVAGEHYYRSIQKIPWVSYPLQGVDGTRPLFYRVIGATKVGGGDVTELLSKCSMRGDGAVEIEFENNITAGEYLLDIEVSNEGYAHELPNMLRVIVE
;
A
#
# COMPACT_ATOMS: atom_id res chain seq x y z
N MET A 1 59.23 -38.34 -16.42
CA MET A 1 57.95 -38.79 -15.79
C MET A 1 57.55 -38.02 -14.52
N LYS A 2 58.48 -37.54 -13.67
CA LYS A 2 58.17 -36.77 -12.44
C LYS A 2 57.54 -35.37 -12.71
N MET A 3 58.07 -34.59 -13.66
CA MET A 3 57.55 -33.23 -13.94
C MET A 3 56.14 -33.21 -14.54
N ARG A 4 55.78 -34.21 -15.36
CA ARG A 4 54.41 -34.35 -15.91
C ARG A 4 53.38 -34.69 -14.83
N LYS A 5 53.77 -35.46 -13.80
CA LYS A 5 52.90 -35.75 -12.64
C LYS A 5 52.71 -34.53 -11.73
N ILE A 6 53.75 -33.71 -11.54
CA ILE A 6 53.67 -32.46 -10.77
C ILE A 6 52.74 -31.45 -11.45
N PHE A 7 52.84 -31.29 -12.76
CA PHE A 7 51.92 -30.44 -13.53
C PHE A 7 50.46 -30.90 -13.45
N ILE A 8 50.22 -32.22 -13.54
CA ILE A 8 48.87 -32.79 -13.42
C ILE A 8 48.31 -32.57 -12.00
N ILE A 9 49.13 -32.73 -10.95
CA ILE A 9 48.71 -32.50 -9.56
C ILE A 9 48.43 -31.01 -9.30
N ALA A 10 49.25 -30.10 -9.82
CA ALA A 10 49.03 -28.66 -9.70
C ALA A 10 47.77 -28.19 -10.46
N MET A 11 47.50 -28.76 -11.63
CA MET A 11 46.29 -28.50 -12.41
C MET A 11 45.02 -29.03 -11.71
N LEU A 12 45.10 -30.20 -11.04
CA LEU A 12 44.01 -30.76 -10.23
C LEU A 12 43.74 -29.94 -8.95
N LEU A 13 44.76 -29.35 -8.33
CA LEU A 13 44.57 -28.46 -7.17
C LEU A 13 43.96 -27.10 -7.54
N GLY A 14 44.26 -26.56 -8.73
CA GLY A 14 43.71 -25.27 -9.18
C GLY A 14 42.20 -25.28 -9.39
N ILE A 15 41.63 -26.43 -9.79
CA ILE A 15 40.18 -26.60 -10.03
C ILE A 15 39.38 -26.55 -8.72
N LEU A 16 40.00 -26.84 -7.57
CA LEU A 16 39.33 -26.82 -6.26
C LEU A 16 39.21 -25.41 -5.65
N THR A 17 39.85 -24.40 -6.25
CA THR A 17 39.79 -23.01 -5.76
C THR A 17 38.84 -22.12 -6.55
N ALA A 18 38.15 -22.67 -7.55
CA ALA A 18 37.14 -21.97 -8.34
C ALA A 18 35.77 -21.97 -7.61
N CYS A 19 35.72 -21.41 -6.41
CA CYS A 19 34.46 -20.95 -5.81
C CYS A 19 34.29 -19.48 -6.21
N GLU A 20 33.60 -19.23 -7.32
CA GLU A 20 33.17 -17.88 -7.67
C GLU A 20 31.85 -17.61 -6.94
N ASN A 21 31.87 -16.70 -5.96
CA ASN A 21 30.65 -16.23 -5.31
C ASN A 21 29.87 -15.40 -6.35
N VAL A 22 28.92 -16.04 -7.03
CA VAL A 22 28.00 -15.34 -7.92
C VAL A 22 27.00 -14.56 -7.05
N PRO A 23 26.81 -13.25 -7.25
CA PRO A 23 25.82 -12.49 -6.50
C PRO A 23 24.43 -13.08 -6.73
N VAL A 24 23.73 -13.38 -5.64
CA VAL A 24 22.37 -13.92 -5.68
C VAL A 24 21.42 -12.76 -5.93
N GLY A 25 20.74 -12.74 -7.06
CA GLY A 25 19.69 -11.77 -7.37
C GLY A 25 20.14 -10.31 -7.45
N TYR A 26 19.16 -9.39 -7.38
CA TYR A 26 19.35 -7.95 -7.36
C TYR A 26 18.18 -7.25 -6.65
N LEU A 27 18.39 -6.02 -6.21
CA LEU A 27 17.38 -5.13 -5.64
C LEU A 27 17.69 -3.68 -6.04
N ILE A 28 16.73 -2.99 -6.65
CA ILE A 28 16.80 -1.60 -7.10
C ILE A 28 15.58 -0.88 -6.56
N THR A 29 15.81 0.23 -5.84
CA THR A 29 14.77 1.01 -5.16
C THR A 29 14.87 2.51 -5.46
N ASP A 30 15.64 2.90 -6.47
CA ASP A 30 15.93 4.32 -6.77
C ASP A 30 14.68 5.12 -7.16
N ASN A 31 13.67 4.44 -7.71
CA ASN A 31 12.38 5.03 -8.08
C ASN A 31 11.27 4.58 -7.13
N ALA A 32 11.61 4.06 -5.95
CA ALA A 32 10.61 3.60 -5.00
C ALA A 32 9.79 4.80 -4.52
N GLU A 33 8.47 4.74 -4.68
CA GLU A 33 7.56 5.81 -4.27
C GLU A 33 6.14 5.30 -3.98
N PHE A 34 5.43 6.02 -3.13
CA PHE A 34 3.98 5.90 -2.99
C PHE A 34 3.32 6.99 -3.84
N ASP A 35 2.31 6.63 -4.62
CA ASP A 35 1.51 7.59 -5.39
C ASP A 35 0.01 7.33 -5.14
N PRO A 36 -0.69 8.18 -4.37
CA PRO A 36 -0.17 9.32 -3.60
C PRO A 36 0.81 8.94 -2.47
N ASP A 37 1.67 9.90 -2.08
CA ASP A 37 2.66 9.79 -0.99
C ASP A 37 2.04 9.94 0.41
N PHE A 38 0.71 9.89 0.52
CA PHE A 38 -0.01 10.05 1.77
C PHE A 38 -1.23 9.13 1.88
N MET A 39 -1.65 8.92 3.13
CA MET A 39 -2.94 8.33 3.48
C MET A 39 -3.54 9.06 4.69
N THR A 40 -4.86 9.02 4.79
CA THR A 40 -5.61 9.64 5.89
C THR A 40 -6.29 8.58 6.76
N ILE A 41 -6.33 8.82 8.06
CA ILE A 41 -7.05 8.06 9.08
C ILE A 41 -7.97 9.02 9.82
N ASP A 42 -9.27 8.80 9.70
CA ASP A 42 -10.28 9.61 10.38
C ASP A 42 -10.51 9.11 11.81
N LEU A 43 -10.52 10.03 12.77
CA LEU A 43 -10.83 9.78 14.17
C LEU A 43 -12.34 9.96 14.44
N ASP A 44 -12.98 10.92 13.78
CA ASP A 44 -14.43 11.14 13.87
C ASP A 44 -15.17 10.31 12.83
N LEU A 45 -15.55 9.10 13.23
CA LEU A 45 -16.14 8.11 12.33
C LEU A 45 -17.66 8.32 12.17
N ASP A 46 -18.10 8.60 10.95
CA ASP A 46 -19.51 8.51 10.55
C ASP A 46 -19.97 7.04 10.50
N LEU A 47 -20.62 6.59 11.58
CA LEU A 47 -21.13 5.23 11.78
C LEU A 47 -22.65 5.13 11.66
N ARG A 48 -23.31 6.08 10.97
CA ARG A 48 -24.77 6.03 10.75
C ARG A 48 -25.17 4.70 10.09
N GLU A 49 -26.16 4.04 10.67
CA GLU A 49 -26.68 2.78 10.14
C GLU A 49 -27.30 2.97 8.75
N PRO A 50 -27.26 1.94 7.87
CA PRO A 50 -27.82 1.99 6.54
C PRO A 50 -29.33 2.24 6.58
N TYR A 51 -29.79 3.17 5.74
CA TYR A 51 -31.21 3.43 5.52
C TYR A 51 -31.47 3.71 4.03
N ILE A 52 -32.73 3.59 3.61
CA ILE A 52 -33.13 3.91 2.25
C ILE A 52 -33.44 5.40 2.17
N ASP A 53 -32.76 6.10 1.26
CA ASP A 53 -32.97 7.51 0.97
C ASP A 53 -33.36 7.71 -0.51
N GLU A 54 -34.10 8.78 -0.80
CA GLU A 54 -34.39 9.21 -2.17
C GLU A 54 -33.30 10.18 -2.63
N VAL A 55 -32.36 9.68 -3.43
CA VAL A 55 -31.22 10.47 -3.93
C VAL A 55 -31.40 10.86 -5.39
N PRO A 56 -30.76 11.96 -5.85
CA PRO A 56 -30.73 12.30 -7.28
C PRO A 56 -30.19 11.15 -8.11
N ASN A 57 -30.86 10.83 -9.21
CA ASN A 57 -30.44 9.77 -10.12
C ASN A 57 -29.31 10.28 -11.05
N PRO A 58 -28.07 9.79 -10.92
CA PRO A 58 -26.96 10.25 -11.76
C PRO A 58 -27.19 9.96 -13.25
N GLU A 59 -27.91 8.89 -13.56
CA GLU A 59 -28.27 8.54 -14.94
C GLU A 59 -29.24 9.57 -15.53
N TYR A 60 -30.25 9.99 -14.75
CA TYR A 60 -31.18 11.03 -15.15
C TYR A 60 -30.45 12.36 -15.45
N GLU A 61 -29.58 12.81 -14.53
CA GLU A 61 -28.82 14.05 -14.69
C GLU A 61 -27.88 14.01 -15.90
N MET A 62 -27.23 12.87 -16.15
CA MET A 62 -26.39 12.67 -17.33
C MET A 62 -27.18 12.87 -18.63
N TYR A 63 -28.37 12.26 -18.76
CA TYR A 63 -29.18 12.39 -19.97
C TYR A 63 -29.81 13.78 -20.12
N ILE A 64 -30.21 14.43 -19.03
CA ILE A 64 -30.58 15.85 -19.08
C ILE A 64 -29.41 16.68 -19.63
N GLY A 65 -28.18 16.43 -19.18
CA GLY A 65 -26.97 17.07 -19.69
C GLY A 65 -26.69 16.81 -21.17
N TRP A 66 -27.14 15.67 -21.71
CA TRP A 66 -27.06 15.33 -23.13
C TRP A 66 -28.22 15.89 -23.97
N GLY A 67 -29.13 16.65 -23.36
CA GLY A 67 -30.22 17.35 -24.04
C GLY A 67 -31.52 16.55 -24.19
N PHE A 68 -31.67 15.43 -23.47
CA PHE A 68 -32.93 14.71 -23.42
C PHE A 68 -33.94 15.44 -22.52
N THR A 69 -35.22 15.32 -22.85
CA THR A 69 -36.31 15.95 -22.08
C THR A 69 -36.78 15.05 -20.94
N HIS A 70 -37.31 15.67 -19.88
CA HIS A 70 -37.91 14.94 -18.74
C HIS A 70 -38.90 13.85 -19.20
N ASP A 71 -39.81 14.18 -20.11
CA ASP A 71 -40.84 13.25 -20.59
C ASP A 71 -40.25 12.02 -21.30
N GLN A 72 -39.17 12.20 -22.06
CA GLN A 72 -38.47 11.09 -22.71
C GLN A 72 -37.85 10.16 -21.67
N LEU A 73 -37.21 10.72 -20.65
CA LEU A 73 -36.54 9.94 -19.59
C LEU A 73 -37.54 9.18 -18.74
N VAL A 74 -38.64 9.83 -18.32
CA VAL A 74 -39.72 9.17 -17.59
C VAL A 74 -40.35 8.06 -18.43
N SER A 75 -40.53 8.27 -19.75
CA SER A 75 -41.03 7.23 -20.66
C SER A 75 -40.07 6.04 -20.79
N TRP A 76 -38.78 6.22 -20.53
CA TRP A 76 -37.78 5.14 -20.50
C TRP A 76 -37.60 4.53 -19.11
N GLY A 77 -38.36 5.00 -18.12
CA GLY A 77 -38.26 4.55 -16.73
C GLY A 77 -37.09 5.17 -15.95
N ILE A 78 -36.46 6.20 -16.51
CA ILE A 78 -35.37 6.93 -15.86
C ILE A 78 -35.99 8.08 -15.07
N MET A 79 -36.13 7.87 -13.76
CA MET A 79 -36.74 8.84 -12.83
C MET A 79 -35.71 9.85 -12.32
N PRO A 80 -36.12 11.08 -11.94
CA PRO A 80 -35.22 12.10 -11.37
C PRO A 80 -34.53 11.66 -10.08
N THR A 81 -35.19 10.82 -9.30
CA THR A 81 -34.68 10.26 -8.05
C THR A 81 -34.71 8.73 -8.09
N ILE A 82 -33.85 8.12 -7.29
CA ILE A 82 -33.81 6.68 -7.04
C ILE A 82 -33.77 6.43 -5.53
N GLU A 83 -34.43 5.36 -5.09
CA GLU A 83 -34.23 4.84 -3.74
C GLU A 83 -32.86 4.15 -3.68
N LYS A 84 -32.00 4.60 -2.76
CA LYS A 84 -30.66 4.06 -2.59
C LYS A 84 -30.40 3.81 -1.10
N GLU A 85 -29.76 2.68 -0.80
CA GLU A 85 -29.19 2.46 0.53
C GLU A 85 -28.01 3.40 0.74
N VAL A 86 -28.12 4.25 1.75
CA VAL A 86 -27.10 5.19 2.20
C VAL A 86 -26.69 4.80 3.61
N ALA A 87 -25.39 4.78 3.88
CA ALA A 87 -24.83 4.52 5.21
C ALA A 87 -23.82 5.62 5.56
N GLY A 88 -23.44 5.70 6.83
CA GLY A 88 -22.29 6.51 7.24
C GLY A 88 -21.01 6.03 6.55
N GLU A 89 -20.11 6.96 6.23
CA GLU A 89 -18.92 6.69 5.43
C GLU A 89 -18.07 5.52 5.96
N HIS A 90 -17.98 5.39 7.28
CA HIS A 90 -17.15 4.37 7.93
C HIS A 90 -17.96 3.18 8.45
N TYR A 91 -19.28 3.12 8.23
CA TYR A 91 -20.16 2.10 8.80
C TYR A 91 -19.70 0.67 8.43
N TYR A 92 -19.58 0.36 7.13
CA TYR A 92 -19.17 -0.99 6.71
C TYR A 92 -17.71 -1.30 7.10
N ARG A 93 -16.84 -0.29 7.07
CA ARG A 93 -15.45 -0.41 7.53
C ARG A 93 -15.40 -0.82 9.01
N SER A 94 -16.26 -0.22 9.83
CA SER A 94 -16.35 -0.49 11.27
C SER A 94 -16.87 -1.86 11.64
N ILE A 95 -17.97 -2.30 11.02
CA ILE A 95 -18.55 -3.62 11.32
C ILE A 95 -17.66 -4.76 10.80
N GLN A 96 -16.92 -4.54 9.71
CA GLN A 96 -16.03 -5.54 9.11
C GLN A 96 -14.58 -5.43 9.61
N LYS A 97 -14.26 -4.40 10.39
CA LYS A 97 -12.89 -4.08 10.87
C LYS A 97 -11.89 -3.98 9.71
N ILE A 98 -12.33 -3.39 8.59
CA ILE A 98 -11.46 -3.19 7.42
C ILE A 98 -10.36 -2.18 7.79
N PRO A 99 -9.08 -2.54 7.65
CA PRO A 99 -7.97 -1.63 7.97
C PRO A 99 -7.92 -0.41 7.04
N TRP A 100 -7.19 0.60 7.46
CA TRP A 100 -6.77 1.71 6.62
C TRP A 100 -5.62 1.24 5.75
N VAL A 101 -5.73 1.43 4.43
CA VAL A 101 -4.77 0.87 3.46
C VAL A 101 -4.29 1.98 2.54
N SER A 102 -2.98 2.10 2.40
CA SER A 102 -2.34 2.98 1.43
C SER A 102 -2.31 2.36 0.03
N TYR A 103 -1.85 3.14 -0.95
CA TYR A 103 -1.49 2.59 -2.25
C TYR A 103 -0.25 1.70 -2.13
N PRO A 104 -0.10 0.67 -2.98
CA PRO A 104 1.11 -0.16 -2.98
C PRO A 104 2.37 0.66 -3.31
N LEU A 105 3.48 0.38 -2.62
CA LEU A 105 4.79 0.93 -2.98
C LEU A 105 5.16 0.53 -4.41
N GLN A 106 5.46 1.51 -5.26
CA GLN A 106 5.82 1.31 -6.66
C GLN A 106 7.32 1.50 -6.88
N GLY A 107 7.81 1.22 -8.10
CA GLY A 107 9.19 1.54 -8.50
C GLY A 107 10.30 0.69 -7.86
N VAL A 108 9.93 -0.38 -7.16
CA VAL A 108 10.85 -1.41 -6.68
C VAL A 108 11.03 -2.49 -7.74
N ASP A 109 12.29 -2.76 -8.12
CA ASP A 109 12.64 -3.88 -9.00
C ASP A 109 13.64 -4.80 -8.32
N GLY A 110 13.38 -6.11 -8.34
CA GLY A 110 14.23 -7.04 -7.63
C GLY A 110 13.85 -8.51 -7.81
N THR A 111 14.78 -9.38 -7.46
CA THR A 111 14.57 -10.82 -7.48
C THR A 111 13.55 -11.22 -6.40
N ARG A 112 12.53 -11.97 -6.80
CA ARG A 112 11.46 -12.42 -5.88
C ARG A 112 11.96 -13.56 -4.97
N PRO A 113 11.40 -13.70 -3.76
CA PRO A 113 10.37 -12.86 -3.14
C PRO A 113 10.92 -11.52 -2.61
N LEU A 114 10.11 -10.47 -2.73
CA LEU A 114 10.35 -9.18 -2.07
C LEU A 114 9.60 -9.16 -0.73
N PHE A 115 10.21 -8.58 0.28
CA PHE A 115 9.63 -8.37 1.60
C PHE A 115 9.63 -6.88 1.94
N TYR A 116 8.53 -6.43 2.54
CA TYR A 116 8.32 -5.04 2.93
C TYR A 116 8.08 -4.95 4.42
N ARG A 117 8.65 -3.93 5.07
CA ARG A 117 8.46 -3.70 6.50
C ARG A 117 8.50 -2.22 6.82
N VAL A 118 7.60 -1.77 7.70
CA VAL A 118 7.74 -0.48 8.36
C VAL A 118 8.80 -0.64 9.45
N ILE A 119 9.89 0.13 9.34
CA ILE A 119 11.03 0.05 10.28
C ILE A 119 11.06 1.22 11.27
N GLY A 120 10.35 2.29 10.96
CA GLY A 120 10.35 3.50 11.77
C GLY A 120 9.27 4.48 11.35
N ALA A 121 9.07 5.48 12.19
CA ALA A 121 8.22 6.62 11.88
C ALA A 121 8.81 7.87 12.54
N THR A 122 8.76 8.98 11.81
CA THR A 122 9.09 10.31 12.32
C THR A 122 7.82 11.14 12.40
N LYS A 123 7.56 11.74 13.56
CA LYS A 123 6.47 12.71 13.71
C LYS A 123 6.86 14.05 13.09
N VAL A 124 5.94 14.64 12.32
CA VAL A 124 6.09 15.98 11.73
C VAL A 124 5.31 17.01 12.54
N GLY A 125 4.13 16.64 13.05
CA GLY A 125 3.29 17.49 13.89
C GLY A 125 2.44 16.67 14.86
N GLY A 126 2.56 16.94 16.17
CA GLY A 126 1.80 16.22 17.21
C GLY A 126 2.15 14.73 17.32
N GLY A 127 1.37 13.98 18.09
CA GLY A 127 1.36 12.50 18.02
C GLY A 127 2.40 11.70 18.82
N ASP A 128 2.15 10.38 18.87
CA ASP A 128 3.04 9.33 19.41
C ASP A 128 3.24 8.25 18.35
N VAL A 129 4.49 8.11 17.88
CA VAL A 129 4.89 7.13 16.87
C VAL A 129 4.77 5.68 17.36
N THR A 130 4.81 5.47 18.68
CA THR A 130 4.81 4.12 19.26
C THR A 130 3.50 3.39 18.95
N GLU A 131 2.37 4.06 19.12
CA GLU A 131 1.05 3.47 18.85
C GLU A 131 0.80 3.31 17.35
N LEU A 132 1.29 4.24 16.53
CA LEU A 132 1.23 4.09 15.07
C LEU A 132 1.96 2.81 14.64
N LEU A 133 3.21 2.65 15.06
CA LEU A 133 4.03 1.51 14.68
C LEU A 133 3.50 0.18 15.22
N SER A 134 2.87 0.18 16.40
CA SER A 134 2.26 -1.04 16.98
C SER A 134 1.06 -1.55 16.17
N LYS A 135 0.40 -0.64 15.43
CA LYS A 135 -0.80 -0.89 14.62
C LYS A 135 -0.53 -0.99 13.12
N CYS A 136 0.71 -0.74 12.71
CA CYS A 136 1.11 -0.65 11.33
C CYS A 136 1.77 -1.94 10.85
N SER A 137 1.40 -2.37 9.65
CA SER A 137 2.01 -3.52 8.97
C SER A 137 2.08 -3.28 7.46
N MET A 138 2.71 -4.19 6.71
CA MET A 138 2.74 -4.11 5.25
C MET A 138 2.29 -5.42 4.62
N ARG A 139 1.56 -5.29 3.52
CA ARG A 139 1.12 -6.41 2.68
C ARG A 139 2.24 -6.87 1.74
N GLY A 140 2.02 -8.03 1.12
CA GLY A 140 2.95 -8.59 0.13
C GLY A 140 3.08 -7.77 -1.16
N ASP A 141 2.16 -6.84 -1.45
CA ASP A 141 2.24 -5.89 -2.56
C ASP A 141 2.93 -4.57 -2.19
N GLY A 142 3.36 -4.41 -0.92
CA GLY A 142 4.03 -3.20 -0.46
C GLY A 142 3.07 -2.11 0.03
N ALA A 143 1.76 -2.35 0.08
CA ALA A 143 0.83 -1.41 0.71
C ALA A 143 0.98 -1.45 2.24
N VAL A 144 1.03 -0.28 2.86
CA VAL A 144 0.94 -0.11 4.32
C VAL A 144 -0.52 -0.29 4.75
N GLU A 145 -0.71 -1.09 5.81
CA GLU A 145 -1.98 -1.31 6.48
C GLU A 145 -1.92 -0.87 7.94
N ILE A 146 -2.94 -0.14 8.39
CA ILE A 146 -3.11 0.28 9.78
C ILE A 146 -4.45 -0.26 10.28
N GLU A 147 -4.45 -0.92 11.44
CA GLU A 147 -5.66 -1.51 12.02
C GLU A 147 -6.80 -0.50 12.15
N PHE A 148 -8.03 -0.95 11.88
CA PHE A 148 -9.21 -0.10 12.02
C PHE A 148 -9.38 0.41 13.45
N GLU A 149 -9.29 -0.50 14.42
CA GLU A 149 -9.34 -0.16 15.84
C GLU A 149 -7.95 0.26 16.31
N ASN A 150 -7.75 1.58 16.33
CA ASN A 150 -6.51 2.17 16.78
C ASN A 150 -6.79 3.34 17.73
N ASN A 151 -5.79 3.65 18.54
CA ASN A 151 -5.75 4.78 19.48
C ASN A 151 -4.65 5.76 19.05
N ILE A 152 -4.38 5.84 17.75
CA ILE A 152 -3.33 6.70 17.22
C ILE A 152 -3.75 8.15 17.48
N THR A 153 -2.83 8.93 18.03
CA THR A 153 -3.10 10.33 18.34
C THR A 153 -3.10 11.15 17.05
N ALA A 154 -4.01 12.13 16.95
CA ALA A 154 -4.03 13.07 15.84
C ALA A 154 -2.65 13.69 15.59
N GLY A 155 -2.29 13.79 14.31
CA GLY A 155 -0.98 14.27 13.90
C GLY A 155 -0.56 13.76 12.53
N GLU A 156 0.63 14.22 12.12
CA GLU A 156 1.26 13.84 10.86
C GLU A 156 2.52 13.03 11.13
N TYR A 157 2.63 11.89 10.47
CA TYR A 157 3.72 10.93 10.62
C TYR A 157 4.32 10.60 9.26
N LEU A 158 5.63 10.41 9.19
CA LEU A 158 6.35 9.94 8.02
C LEU A 158 6.91 8.55 8.32
N LEU A 159 6.51 7.54 7.55
CA LEU A 159 6.94 6.16 7.73
C LEU A 159 8.24 5.89 6.97
N ASP A 160 9.15 5.17 7.63
CA ASP A 160 10.36 4.62 7.04
C ASP A 160 10.10 3.16 6.66
N ILE A 161 10.45 2.78 5.43
CA ILE A 161 10.16 1.47 4.84
C ILE A 161 11.45 0.75 4.52
N GLU A 162 11.54 -0.53 4.87
CA GLU A 162 12.57 -1.42 4.38
C GLU A 162 12.01 -2.31 3.29
N VAL A 163 12.78 -2.45 2.20
CA VAL A 163 12.55 -3.42 1.14
C VAL A 163 13.71 -4.40 1.14
N SER A 164 13.43 -5.70 1.14
CA SER A 164 14.48 -6.72 1.14
C SER A 164 14.14 -7.93 0.26
N ASN A 165 15.19 -8.63 -0.16
CA ASN A 165 15.14 -9.95 -0.76
C ASN A 165 16.40 -10.75 -0.39
N GLU A 166 16.61 -11.90 -1.04
CA GLU A 166 17.79 -12.72 -0.76
C GLU A 166 19.08 -11.95 -1.08
N GLY A 167 19.83 -11.58 -0.04
CA GLY A 167 21.13 -10.94 -0.15
C GLY A 167 21.12 -9.40 -0.12
N TYR A 168 19.95 -8.75 -0.20
CA TYR A 168 19.84 -7.28 -0.20
C TYR A 168 18.73 -6.78 0.73
N ALA A 169 18.98 -5.61 1.34
CA ALA A 169 17.99 -4.86 2.10
C ALA A 169 18.30 -3.37 1.97
N HIS A 170 17.32 -2.56 1.58
CA HIS A 170 17.42 -1.11 1.48
C HIS A 170 16.41 -0.46 2.43
N GLU A 171 16.90 0.47 3.25
CA GLU A 171 16.07 1.32 4.10
C GLU A 171 15.73 2.62 3.33
N LEU A 172 14.44 2.92 3.24
CA LEU A 172 13.87 4.04 2.51
C LEU A 172 13.19 4.97 3.53
N PRO A 173 13.80 6.12 3.88
CA PRO A 173 13.27 7.00 4.90
C PRO A 173 12.15 7.92 4.37
N ASN A 174 11.19 8.26 5.22
CA ASN A 174 10.12 9.24 4.97
C ASN A 174 9.28 8.97 3.70
N MET A 175 8.93 7.71 3.46
CA MET A 175 8.29 7.27 2.21
C MET A 175 6.79 7.56 2.14
N LEU A 176 6.08 7.39 3.25
CA LEU A 176 4.62 7.56 3.29
C LEU A 176 4.23 8.49 4.43
N ARG A 177 3.41 9.48 4.10
CA ARG A 177 2.81 10.38 5.08
C ARG A 177 1.48 9.83 5.58
N VAL A 178 1.36 9.64 6.88
CA VAL A 178 0.09 9.24 7.52
C VAL A 178 -0.46 10.46 8.24
N ILE A 179 -1.64 10.91 7.82
CA ILE A 179 -2.37 12.03 8.40
C ILE A 179 -3.50 11.45 9.26
N VAL A 180 -3.51 11.78 10.54
CA VAL A 180 -4.53 11.33 11.49
C VAL A 180 -5.31 12.55 11.97
N GLU A 181 -6.59 12.63 11.60
CA GLU A 181 -7.46 13.81 11.82
C GLU A 181 -8.87 13.49 12.31
#